data_AF-A0A451A2F9-F1
#
_entry.id   AF-A0A451A2F9-F1
#
_cell.length_a   1.000
_cell.length_b   1.000
_cell.length_c   1.000
_cell.angle_alpha   90.00
_cell.angle_beta   90.00
_cell.angle_gamma   90.00
#
_symmetry.space_group_name_H-M   'P 1'
#
loop_
_entity.id
_entity.type
_entity.pdbx_description
1 polymer ?
#
loop_
_entity_poly.entity_id
_entity_poly.type
_entity_poly.pdbx_seq_one_letter_code
_entity_poly.pdbx_strand_id
1 'polypeptide(L)'
;MPTAAFDTLRFTKHLVDAGMALKIAEATAEAFKEASSEADPATRQDIESVQGNIEQVKGGINLVKGDVESIKGDIRLVKGDVESVQGNINLLRGDVESVKEDINLVKGDVASVKEDINLVKGDVESVKEDINLVKGDVESVKEDIRLVKGDVASVKEDINLVKGDVESVKEDINLVKGDVESVKEDIRLVKGDVASVKEDINLVKGDVESVKGDINLLRGDVESVQGDIRLIKGDVESVKEDINLVKGDVESVKEDIRLVKGDVESVKGNIERLEERMDARFARMDTEMEAKFTKMESNTDAKLAQLEANTDAKFAQMDVKFAQMDAKMDTKFARVDNRFEQVDARFDHLETNLNARIDSMEQRMTIKLGGMMVVAAVAIAALAKIL
;
A
#
# COMPACT_ATOMS: atom_id res chain seq x y z
N MET A 1 4.47 -158.23 -164.21
CA MET A 1 3.82 -159.53 -164.55
C MET A 1 4.05 -159.78 -166.02
N PRO A 2 4.22 -161.05 -166.48
CA PRO A 2 4.69 -161.32 -167.82
C PRO A 2 3.70 -160.72 -168.81
N THR A 3 4.21 -159.92 -169.74
CA THR A 3 3.55 -159.62 -171.00
C THR A 3 2.98 -160.94 -171.50
N ALA A 4 1.66 -161.08 -171.50
CA ALA A 4 1.03 -162.24 -172.11
C ALA A 4 1.47 -162.18 -173.57
N ALA A 5 2.51 -162.93 -173.91
CA ALA A 5 3.09 -162.92 -175.24
C ALA A 5 1.93 -163.24 -176.17
N PHE A 6 1.50 -162.24 -176.92
CA PHE A 6 0.35 -162.37 -177.77
C PHE A 6 0.68 -163.51 -178.75
N ASP A 7 0.03 -164.65 -178.54
CA ASP A 7 0.28 -165.84 -179.31
C ASP A 7 -0.38 -165.64 -180.66
N THR A 8 0.40 -165.02 -181.55
CA THR A 8 0.05 -164.78 -182.94
C THR A 8 -0.57 -166.05 -183.55
N LEU A 9 -0.04 -167.24 -183.23
CA LEU A 9 -0.46 -168.51 -183.82
C LEU A 9 -1.88 -168.91 -183.40
N ARG A 10 -2.21 -168.72 -182.12
CA ARG A 10 -3.56 -169.03 -181.61
C ARG A 10 -4.59 -168.02 -182.12
N PHE A 11 -4.19 -166.76 -182.26
CA PHE A 11 -5.07 -165.68 -182.75
C PHE A 11 -5.32 -165.76 -184.26
N THR A 12 -4.30 -166.07 -185.08
CA THR A 12 -4.48 -166.34 -186.52
C THR A 12 -5.44 -167.49 -186.73
N LYS A 13 -5.33 -168.56 -185.93
CA LYS A 13 -6.20 -169.74 -186.02
C LYS A 13 -7.67 -169.38 -185.73
N HIS A 14 -7.91 -168.53 -184.74
CA HIS A 14 -9.26 -168.04 -184.44
C HIS A 14 -9.85 -167.16 -185.55
N LEU A 15 -9.05 -166.31 -186.19
CA LEU A 15 -9.49 -165.48 -187.32
C LEU A 15 -9.79 -166.31 -188.57
N VAL A 16 -9.06 -167.40 -188.78
CA VAL A 16 -9.30 -168.35 -189.89
C VAL A 16 -10.57 -169.16 -189.67
N ASP A 17 -10.80 -169.69 -188.46
CA ASP A 17 -12.00 -170.47 -188.14
C ASP A 17 -13.29 -169.64 -188.29
N ALA A 18 -13.18 -168.30 -188.31
CA ALA A 18 -14.27 -167.35 -188.59
C ALA A 18 -14.47 -167.02 -190.08
N GLY A 19 -13.69 -167.61 -191.00
CA GLY A 19 -13.90 -167.51 -192.46
C GLY A 19 -13.00 -166.53 -193.22
N MET A 20 -11.93 -165.99 -192.62
CA MET A 20 -10.98 -165.10 -193.31
C MET A 20 -9.91 -165.86 -194.12
N ALA A 21 -9.52 -165.33 -195.28
CA ALA A 21 -8.45 -165.90 -196.10
C ALA A 21 -7.09 -165.84 -195.39
N LEU A 22 -6.30 -166.92 -195.45
CA LEU A 22 -5.07 -167.12 -194.67
C LEU A 22 -4.09 -165.92 -194.72
N LYS A 23 -3.86 -165.32 -195.89
CA LYS A 23 -3.02 -164.11 -196.04
C LYS A 23 -3.54 -162.90 -195.28
N ILE A 24 -4.85 -162.76 -195.16
CA ILE A 24 -5.50 -161.66 -194.42
C ILE A 24 -5.51 -161.98 -192.93
N ALA A 25 -5.71 -163.24 -192.54
CA ALA A 25 -5.64 -163.67 -191.14
C ALA A 25 -4.22 -163.52 -190.56
N GLU A 26 -3.18 -163.91 -191.31
CA GLU A 26 -1.79 -163.64 -190.94
C GLU A 26 -1.55 -162.14 -190.81
N ALA A 27 -1.94 -161.34 -191.82
CA ALA A 27 -1.81 -159.88 -191.76
C ALA A 27 -2.58 -159.23 -190.60
N THR A 28 -3.73 -159.77 -190.20
CA THR A 28 -4.55 -159.24 -189.09
C THR A 28 -3.98 -159.64 -187.73
N ALA A 29 -3.45 -160.86 -187.61
CA ALA A 29 -2.75 -161.28 -186.40
C ALA A 29 -1.42 -160.54 -186.22
N GLU A 30 -0.74 -160.24 -187.33
CA GLU A 30 0.48 -159.43 -187.35
C GLU A 30 0.16 -157.97 -186.98
N ALA A 31 -0.90 -157.38 -187.53
CA ALA A 31 -1.38 -156.04 -187.15
C ALA A 31 -1.83 -155.95 -185.67
N PHE A 32 -2.48 -156.98 -185.12
CA PHE A 32 -2.86 -157.00 -183.70
C PHE A 32 -1.65 -157.17 -182.78
N LYS A 33 -0.66 -157.98 -183.18
CA LYS A 33 0.60 -158.09 -182.46
C LYS A 33 1.32 -156.74 -182.42
N GLU A 34 1.33 -156.01 -183.53
CA GLU A 34 1.91 -154.68 -183.64
C GLU A 34 1.17 -153.67 -182.73
N ALA A 35 -0.16 -153.59 -182.80
CA ALA A 35 -0.98 -152.73 -181.94
C ALA A 35 -0.88 -153.07 -180.44
N SER A 36 -0.75 -154.36 -180.09
CA SER A 36 -0.59 -154.80 -178.71
C SER A 36 0.82 -154.53 -178.15
N SER A 37 1.82 -154.32 -179.01
CA SER A 37 3.18 -153.96 -178.58
C SER A 37 3.37 -152.46 -178.32
N GLU A 38 2.46 -151.61 -178.79
CA GLU A 38 2.50 -150.15 -178.57
C GLU A 38 1.76 -149.67 -177.30
N ALA A 39 0.97 -150.53 -176.64
CA ALA A 39 0.33 -150.19 -175.38
C ALA A 39 1.22 -150.57 -174.18
N ASP A 40 1.72 -149.57 -173.43
CA ASP A 40 2.50 -149.76 -172.20
C ASP A 40 1.63 -149.47 -170.95
N PRO A 41 0.92 -150.47 -170.38
CA PRO A 41 0.05 -150.27 -169.23
C PRO A 41 0.84 -150.11 -167.91
N ALA A 42 0.41 -149.16 -167.08
CA ALA A 42 1.01 -148.87 -165.77
C ALA A 42 1.18 -150.12 -164.90
N THR A 43 2.30 -150.18 -164.20
CA THR A 43 2.76 -151.37 -163.47
C THR A 43 2.30 -151.37 -162.01
N ARG A 44 2.41 -152.52 -161.35
CA ARG A 44 2.12 -152.65 -159.90
C ARG A 44 3.00 -151.72 -159.04
N GLN A 45 4.21 -151.42 -159.51
CA GLN A 45 5.16 -150.54 -158.82
C GLN A 45 4.67 -149.09 -158.80
N ASP A 46 3.98 -148.64 -159.86
CA ASP A 46 3.37 -147.30 -159.92
C ASP A 46 2.23 -147.16 -158.89
N ILE A 47 1.44 -148.23 -158.67
CA ILE A 47 0.37 -148.25 -157.65
C ILE A 47 0.95 -148.27 -156.24
N GLU A 48 2.00 -149.07 -155.98
CA GLU A 48 2.67 -149.12 -154.68
C GLU A 48 3.32 -147.75 -154.34
N SER A 49 3.87 -147.04 -155.32
CA SER A 49 4.37 -145.67 -155.17
C SER A 49 3.26 -144.68 -154.78
N VAL A 50 2.11 -144.73 -155.46
CA VAL A 50 0.96 -143.88 -155.11
C VAL A 50 0.40 -144.21 -153.73
N GLN A 51 0.35 -145.49 -153.33
CA GLN A 51 -0.03 -145.89 -151.97
C GLN A 51 0.94 -145.35 -150.92
N GLY A 52 2.25 -145.41 -151.18
CA GLY A 52 3.27 -144.82 -150.31
C GLY A 52 3.06 -143.31 -150.11
N ASN A 53 2.79 -142.57 -151.19
CA ASN A 53 2.50 -141.15 -151.12
C ASN A 53 1.21 -140.85 -150.32
N ILE A 54 0.16 -141.67 -150.48
CA ILE A 54 -1.09 -141.52 -149.73
C ILE A 54 -0.86 -141.72 -148.22
N GLU A 55 -0.06 -142.72 -147.83
CA GLU A 55 0.28 -142.92 -146.42
C GLU A 55 1.15 -141.79 -145.86
N GLN A 56 2.07 -141.24 -146.67
CA GLN A 56 2.85 -140.07 -146.29
C GLN A 56 1.96 -138.82 -146.09
N VAL A 57 0.98 -138.60 -146.98
CA VAL A 57 -0.01 -137.53 -146.86
C VAL A 57 -0.87 -137.71 -145.61
N LYS A 58 -1.34 -138.93 -145.31
CA LYS A 58 -2.04 -139.21 -144.04
C LYS A 58 -1.19 -138.88 -142.82
N GLY A 59 0.09 -139.23 -142.85
CA GLY A 59 1.06 -138.85 -141.81
C GLY A 59 1.14 -137.33 -141.63
N GLY A 60 1.27 -136.59 -142.74
CA GLY A 60 1.26 -135.12 -142.73
C GLY A 60 -0.03 -134.52 -142.19
N ILE A 61 -1.19 -135.05 -142.58
CA ILE A 61 -2.50 -134.61 -142.06
C ILE A 61 -2.60 -134.83 -140.54
N ASN A 62 -2.09 -135.96 -140.02
CA ASN A 62 -2.08 -136.23 -138.59
C ASN A 62 -1.18 -135.26 -137.82
N LEU A 63 -0.02 -134.88 -138.38
CA LEU A 63 0.86 -133.85 -137.80
C LEU A 63 0.16 -132.49 -137.76
N VAL A 64 -0.42 -132.05 -138.88
CA VAL A 64 -1.17 -130.79 -138.96
C VAL A 64 -2.33 -130.76 -137.97
N LYS A 65 -3.03 -131.89 -137.77
CA LYS A 65 -4.08 -132.01 -136.76
C LYS A 65 -3.53 -131.82 -135.34
N GLY A 66 -2.36 -132.38 -135.05
CA GLY A 66 -1.64 -132.17 -133.79
C GLY A 66 -1.30 -130.70 -133.57
N ASP A 67 -0.73 -130.03 -134.57
CA ASP A 67 -0.42 -128.60 -134.53
C ASP A 67 -1.68 -127.75 -134.29
N VAL A 68 -2.78 -128.07 -134.97
CA VAL A 68 -4.08 -127.39 -134.76
C VAL A 68 -4.58 -127.55 -133.34
N GLU A 69 -4.49 -128.74 -132.74
CA GLU A 69 -4.88 -128.92 -131.34
C GLU A 69 -3.93 -128.21 -130.37
N SER A 70 -2.62 -128.15 -130.67
CA SER A 70 -1.65 -127.36 -129.90
C SER A 70 -1.99 -125.87 -129.95
N ILE A 71 -2.18 -125.32 -131.15
CA ILE A 71 -2.56 -123.92 -131.38
C ILE A 71 -3.86 -123.59 -130.64
N LYS A 72 -4.82 -124.52 -130.63
CA LYS A 72 -6.07 -124.34 -129.88
C LYS A 72 -5.85 -124.33 -128.37
N GLY A 73 -4.86 -125.06 -127.87
CA GLY A 73 -4.38 -124.96 -126.49
C GLY A 73 -3.80 -123.59 -126.19
N ASP A 74 -2.88 -123.12 -127.02
CA ASP A 74 -2.24 -121.80 -126.89
C ASP A 74 -3.26 -120.66 -126.94
N ILE A 75 -4.23 -120.73 -127.86
CA ILE A 75 -5.33 -119.75 -127.96
C ILE A 75 -6.13 -119.71 -126.65
N ARG A 76 -6.36 -120.85 -125.99
CA ARG A 76 -7.05 -120.86 -124.69
C ARG A 76 -6.22 -120.22 -123.58
N LEU A 77 -4.91 -120.46 -123.55
CA LEU A 77 -4.01 -119.83 -122.58
C LEU A 77 -3.95 -118.32 -122.79
N VAL A 78 -3.74 -117.87 -124.03
CA VAL A 78 -3.73 -116.44 -124.38
C VAL A 78 -5.05 -115.78 -123.99
N LYS A 79 -6.18 -116.45 -124.20
CA LYS A 79 -7.50 -115.94 -123.77
C LYS A 79 -7.56 -115.75 -122.25
N GLY A 80 -7.05 -116.71 -121.47
CA GLY A 80 -6.97 -116.60 -120.01
C GLY A 80 -6.06 -115.46 -119.57
N ASP A 81 -4.91 -115.28 -120.22
CA ASP A 81 -4.00 -114.16 -119.95
C ASP A 81 -4.66 -112.81 -120.25
N VAL A 82 -5.39 -112.70 -121.37
CA VAL A 82 -6.16 -111.49 -121.71
C VAL A 82 -7.23 -111.20 -120.66
N GLU A 83 -7.96 -112.22 -120.19
CA GLU A 83 -8.96 -112.07 -119.12
C GLU A 83 -8.31 -111.61 -117.80
N SER A 84 -7.15 -112.16 -117.45
CA SER A 84 -6.37 -111.76 -116.27
C SER A 84 -5.85 -110.32 -116.37
N VAL A 85 -5.30 -109.95 -117.52
CA VAL A 85 -4.85 -108.57 -117.79
C VAL A 85 -6.02 -107.59 -117.71
N GLN A 86 -7.19 -107.95 -118.24
CA GLN A 86 -8.39 -107.12 -118.13
C GLN A 86 -8.82 -106.95 -116.67
N GLY A 87 -8.72 -107.99 -115.85
CA GLY A 87 -8.95 -107.92 -114.40
C GLY A 87 -8.00 -106.94 -113.71
N ASN A 88 -6.70 -107.04 -113.99
CA ASN A 88 -5.69 -106.13 -113.45
C ASN A 88 -5.91 -104.67 -113.90
N ILE A 89 -6.29 -104.46 -115.17
CA ILE A 89 -6.64 -103.12 -115.69
C ILE A 89 -7.83 -102.53 -114.91
N ASN A 90 -8.84 -103.35 -114.61
CA ASN A 90 -10.01 -102.90 -113.85
C ASN A 90 -9.63 -102.54 -112.40
N LEU A 91 -8.77 -103.33 -111.75
CA LEU A 91 -8.25 -103.03 -110.41
C LEU A 91 -7.44 -101.73 -110.40
N LEU A 92 -6.47 -101.59 -111.32
CA LEU A 92 -5.66 -100.37 -111.45
C LEU A 92 -6.51 -99.13 -111.71
N ARG A 93 -7.60 -99.26 -112.46
CA ARG A 93 -8.54 -98.15 -112.67
C ARG A 93 -9.22 -97.74 -111.36
N GLY A 94 -9.57 -98.71 -110.50
CA GLY A 94 -10.10 -98.44 -109.17
C GLY A 94 -9.07 -97.73 -108.27
N ASP A 95 -7.84 -98.22 -108.23
CA ASP A 95 -6.75 -97.60 -107.46
C ASP A 95 -6.49 -96.16 -107.92
N VAL A 96 -6.47 -95.92 -109.24
CA VAL A 96 -6.32 -94.57 -109.81
C VAL A 96 -7.46 -93.65 -109.38
N GLU A 97 -8.69 -94.15 -109.29
CA GLU A 97 -9.83 -93.34 -108.85
C GLU A 97 -9.75 -93.04 -107.35
N SER A 98 -9.38 -94.01 -106.51
CA SER A 98 -9.12 -93.80 -105.07
C SER A 98 -8.04 -92.76 -104.84
N VAL A 99 -6.92 -92.83 -105.57
CA VAL A 99 -5.83 -91.86 -105.46
C VAL A 99 -6.29 -90.45 -105.86
N LYS A 100 -7.20 -90.31 -106.84
CA LYS A 100 -7.77 -88.99 -107.17
C LYS A 100 -8.63 -88.44 -106.04
N GLU A 101 -9.44 -89.28 -105.39
CA GLU A 101 -10.24 -88.88 -104.24
C GLU A 101 -9.34 -88.40 -103.10
N ASP A 102 -8.30 -89.16 -102.75
CA ASP A 102 -7.31 -88.77 -101.75
C ASP A 102 -6.60 -87.45 -102.10
N ILE A 103 -6.21 -87.27 -103.37
CA ILE A 103 -5.62 -86.01 -103.84
C ILE A 103 -6.58 -84.83 -103.65
N ASN A 104 -7.88 -85.03 -103.86
CA ASN A 104 -8.88 -83.98 -103.66
C ASN A 104 -9.08 -83.66 -102.18
N LEU A 105 -9.07 -84.66 -101.30
CA LEU A 105 -9.10 -84.46 -99.84
C LEU A 105 -7.87 -83.68 -99.37
N VAL A 106 -6.67 -84.09 -99.78
CA VAL A 106 -5.41 -83.40 -99.45
C VAL A 106 -5.42 -81.94 -99.94
N LYS A 107 -5.97 -81.67 -101.13
CA LYS A 107 -6.14 -80.28 -101.60
C LYS A 107 -7.05 -79.46 -100.70
N GLY A 108 -8.13 -80.06 -100.19
CA GLY A 108 -9.02 -79.45 -99.22
C GLY A 108 -8.30 -79.12 -97.91
N ASP A 109 -7.58 -80.08 -97.34
CA ASP A 109 -6.81 -79.89 -96.11
C ASP A 109 -5.75 -78.80 -96.27
N VAL A 110 -5.01 -78.80 -97.40
CA VAL A 110 -4.03 -77.75 -97.72
C VAL A 110 -4.69 -76.37 -97.82
N ALA A 111 -5.91 -76.29 -98.36
CA ALA A 111 -6.66 -75.04 -98.41
C ALA A 111 -7.05 -74.56 -97.00
N SER A 112 -7.59 -75.45 -96.16
CA SER A 112 -7.94 -75.16 -94.75
C SER A 112 -6.72 -74.68 -93.95
N VAL A 113 -5.60 -75.40 -94.04
CA VAL A 113 -4.35 -75.01 -93.35
C VAL A 113 -3.87 -73.63 -93.81
N LYS A 114 -4.06 -73.29 -95.08
CA LYS A 114 -3.70 -71.96 -95.59
C LYS A 114 -4.58 -70.86 -95.01
N GLU A 115 -5.87 -71.11 -94.80
CA GLU A 115 -6.77 -70.19 -94.10
C GLU A 115 -6.36 -70.01 -92.63
N ASP A 116 -6.10 -71.11 -91.92
CA ASP A 116 -5.63 -71.07 -90.52
C ASP A 116 -4.31 -70.30 -90.39
N ILE A 117 -3.36 -70.49 -91.30
CA ILE A 117 -2.10 -69.73 -91.34
C ILE A 117 -2.37 -68.22 -91.49
N ASN A 118 -3.38 -67.82 -92.26
CA ASN A 118 -3.71 -66.42 -92.44
C ASN A 118 -4.37 -65.83 -91.18
N LEU A 119 -5.23 -66.60 -90.49
CA LEU A 119 -5.80 -66.20 -89.20
C LEU A 119 -4.70 -66.01 -88.15
N VAL A 120 -3.80 -66.99 -88.01
CA VAL A 120 -2.67 -66.91 -87.07
C VAL A 120 -1.77 -65.71 -87.38
N LYS A 121 -1.55 -65.38 -88.65
CA LYS A 121 -0.81 -64.15 -89.01
C LYS A 121 -1.52 -62.88 -88.53
N GLY A 122 -2.84 -62.83 -88.63
CA GLY A 122 -3.65 -61.73 -88.12
C GLY A 122 -3.52 -61.60 -86.60
N ASP A 123 -3.68 -62.70 -85.88
CA ASP A 123 -3.55 -62.73 -84.41
C ASP A 123 -2.15 -62.29 -83.97
N VAL A 124 -1.09 -62.75 -84.66
CA VAL A 124 0.29 -62.34 -84.39
C VAL A 124 0.47 -60.83 -84.58
N GLU A 125 -0.18 -60.23 -85.57
CA GLU A 125 -0.09 -58.79 -85.80
C GLU A 125 -0.86 -58.00 -84.72
N SER A 126 -2.06 -58.45 -84.34
CA SER A 126 -2.82 -57.87 -83.21
C SER A 126 -2.02 -57.90 -81.91
N VAL A 127 -1.38 -59.04 -81.60
CA VAL A 127 -0.54 -59.17 -80.38
C VAL A 127 0.66 -58.21 -80.42
N LYS A 128 1.25 -57.94 -81.59
CA LYS A 128 2.32 -56.93 -81.69
C LYS A 128 1.80 -55.51 -81.40
N GLU A 129 0.61 -55.17 -81.87
CA GLU A 129 -0.02 -53.88 -81.58
C GLU A 129 -0.28 -53.73 -80.07
N ASP A 130 -0.86 -54.75 -79.43
CA ASP A 130 -1.08 -54.77 -77.98
C ASP A 130 0.23 -54.63 -77.19
N ILE A 131 1.29 -55.34 -77.61
CA ILE A 131 2.63 -55.22 -76.99
C ILE A 131 3.16 -53.78 -77.10
N ASN A 132 2.90 -53.09 -78.21
CA ASN A 132 3.35 -51.71 -78.37
C ASN A 132 2.56 -50.73 -77.50
N LEU A 133 1.25 -50.95 -77.33
CA LEU A 133 0.43 -50.16 -76.40
C LEU A 133 0.91 -50.35 -74.95
N VAL A 134 1.11 -51.61 -74.53
CA VAL A 134 1.62 -51.93 -73.18
C VAL A 134 3.00 -51.30 -72.94
N LYS A 135 3.88 -51.26 -73.94
CA LYS A 135 5.16 -50.55 -73.82
C LYS A 135 4.96 -49.05 -73.58
N GLY A 136 4.01 -48.42 -74.27
CA GLY A 136 3.65 -47.03 -74.07
C GLY A 136 3.15 -46.77 -72.65
N ASP A 137 2.23 -47.59 -72.17
CA ASP A 137 1.69 -47.49 -70.80
C ASP A 137 2.79 -47.65 -69.74
N VAL A 138 3.71 -48.60 -69.95
CA VAL A 138 4.86 -48.82 -69.04
C VAL A 138 5.76 -47.59 -68.99
N GLU A 139 6.00 -46.90 -70.11
CA GLU A 139 6.78 -45.66 -70.10
C GLU A 139 6.03 -44.50 -69.44
N SER A 140 4.71 -44.38 -69.63
CA SER A 140 3.90 -43.39 -68.92
C SER A 140 3.97 -43.59 -67.40
N VAL A 141 3.78 -44.83 -66.94
CA VAL A 141 3.86 -45.16 -65.50
C VAL A 141 5.25 -44.86 -64.92
N LYS A 142 6.33 -45.06 -65.69
CA LYS A 142 7.67 -44.69 -65.25
C LYS A 142 7.83 -43.19 -65.03
N GLU A 143 7.26 -42.36 -65.91
CA GLU A 143 7.31 -40.90 -65.73
C GLU A 143 6.47 -40.46 -64.54
N ASP A 144 5.27 -41.03 -64.36
CA ASP A 144 4.43 -40.75 -63.19
C ASP A 144 5.16 -41.11 -61.88
N ILE A 145 5.84 -42.26 -61.83
CA ILE A 145 6.67 -42.66 -60.68
C ILE A 145 7.81 -41.65 -60.45
N ARG A 146 8.37 -41.07 -61.51
CA ARG A 146 9.44 -40.07 -61.42
C ARG A 146 8.92 -38.77 -60.82
N LEU A 147 7.75 -38.31 -61.25
CA LEU A 147 7.08 -37.12 -60.71
C LEU A 147 6.72 -37.31 -59.24
N VAL A 148 6.09 -38.44 -58.88
CA VAL A 148 5.73 -38.76 -57.49
C VAL A 148 6.98 -38.78 -56.59
N LYS A 149 8.11 -39.31 -57.07
CA LYS A 149 9.37 -39.25 -56.30
C LYS A 149 9.85 -37.81 -56.07
N GLY A 150 9.66 -36.92 -57.05
CA GLY A 150 9.95 -35.50 -56.92
C GLY A 150 9.05 -34.84 -55.87
N ASP A 151 7.74 -35.06 -55.93
CA ASP A 151 6.77 -34.53 -54.98
C ASP A 151 7.07 -35.00 -53.55
N VAL A 152 7.37 -36.29 -53.38
CA VAL A 152 7.77 -36.87 -52.09
C VAL A 152 9.05 -36.22 -51.55
N ALA A 153 10.01 -35.88 -52.42
CA ALA A 153 11.22 -35.18 -52.01
C ALA A 153 10.91 -33.74 -51.55
N SER A 154 10.09 -32.99 -52.30
CA SER A 154 9.66 -31.64 -51.92
C SER A 154 8.92 -31.63 -50.58
N VAL A 155 7.96 -32.53 -50.39
CA VAL A 155 7.21 -32.64 -49.12
C VAL A 155 8.15 -32.93 -47.94
N LYS A 156 9.21 -33.73 -48.17
CA LYS A 156 10.21 -33.99 -47.13
C LYS A 156 11.03 -32.75 -46.77
N GLU A 157 11.34 -31.89 -47.74
CA GLU A 157 11.99 -30.60 -47.48
C GLU A 157 11.06 -29.67 -46.70
N ASP A 158 9.80 -29.55 -47.10
CA ASP A 158 8.79 -28.75 -46.40
C ASP A 158 8.61 -29.21 -44.94
N ILE A 159 8.56 -30.51 -44.70
CA ILE A 159 8.49 -31.08 -43.34
C ILE A 159 9.70 -30.66 -42.49
N ASN A 160 10.90 -30.61 -43.09
CA ASN A 160 12.10 -30.17 -42.37
C ASN A 160 12.06 -28.67 -42.04
N LEU A 161 11.55 -27.83 -42.94
CA LEU A 161 11.35 -26.41 -42.70
C LEU A 161 10.35 -26.18 -41.56
N VAL A 162 9.18 -26.83 -41.63
CA VAL A 162 8.16 -26.75 -40.57
C VAL A 162 8.71 -27.22 -39.23
N LYS A 163 9.54 -28.27 -39.21
CA LYS A 163 10.19 -28.73 -37.98
C LYS A 163 11.14 -27.67 -37.39
N GLY A 164 11.86 -26.94 -38.24
CA GLY A 164 12.69 -25.81 -37.83
C GLY A 164 11.86 -24.67 -37.24
N ASP A 165 10.78 -24.27 -37.93
CA ASP A 165 9.87 -23.23 -37.46
C ASP A 165 9.25 -23.58 -36.10
N VAL A 166 8.83 -24.84 -35.92
CA VAL A 166 8.29 -25.33 -34.64
C VAL A 166 9.31 -25.21 -33.50
N GLU A 167 10.59 -25.46 -33.77
CA GLU A 167 11.63 -25.34 -32.75
C GLU A 167 11.94 -23.88 -32.43
N SER A 168 11.97 -23.00 -33.43
CA SER A 168 12.09 -21.54 -33.25
C SER A 168 10.95 -20.99 -32.38
N VAL A 169 9.71 -21.39 -32.66
CA VAL A 169 8.54 -20.98 -31.86
C VAL A 169 8.64 -21.46 -30.40
N LYS A 170 9.19 -22.64 -30.14
CA LYS A 170 9.41 -23.10 -28.76
C LYS A 170 10.44 -22.24 -28.03
N GLU A 171 11.52 -21.83 -28.69
CA GLU A 171 12.52 -20.94 -28.10
C GLU A 171 11.89 -19.59 -27.74
N ASP A 172 11.12 -19.00 -28.66
CA ASP A 172 10.38 -17.75 -28.40
C ASP A 172 9.41 -17.89 -27.21
N ILE A 173 8.66 -18.99 -27.13
CA ILE A 173 7.76 -19.27 -25.99
C ILE A 173 8.55 -19.32 -24.66
N ASN A 174 9.75 -19.91 -24.65
CA ASN A 174 10.57 -19.97 -23.45
C ASN A 174 11.10 -18.58 -23.03
N LEU A 175 11.48 -17.74 -23.99
CA LEU A 175 11.88 -16.34 -23.72
C LEU A 175 10.71 -15.55 -23.13
N VAL A 176 9.53 -15.61 -23.76
CA VAL A 176 8.32 -14.93 -23.25
C VAL A 176 7.96 -15.40 -21.84
N LYS A 177 8.11 -16.70 -21.55
CA LYS A 177 7.90 -17.23 -20.20
C LYS A 177 8.88 -16.64 -19.18
N GLY A 178 10.14 -16.44 -19.57
CA GLY A 178 11.14 -15.75 -18.75
C GLY A 178 10.76 -14.30 -18.47
N ASP A 179 10.39 -13.54 -19.50
CA ASP A 179 9.96 -12.14 -19.38
C ASP A 179 8.75 -12.00 -18.45
N VAL A 180 7.77 -12.91 -18.56
CA VAL A 180 6.58 -12.93 -17.69
C VAL A 180 6.95 -13.14 -16.22
N GLU A 181 7.92 -14.00 -15.91
CA GLU A 181 8.39 -14.19 -14.53
C GLU A 181 9.16 -12.96 -14.01
N SER A 182 9.97 -12.29 -14.85
CA SER A 182 10.63 -11.04 -14.47
C SER A 182 9.62 -9.95 -14.11
N VAL A 183 8.59 -9.76 -14.94
CA VAL A 183 7.53 -8.77 -14.71
C VAL A 183 6.75 -9.07 -13.42
N LYS A 184 6.53 -10.35 -13.09
CA LYS A 184 5.88 -10.72 -11.82
C LYS A 184 6.71 -10.30 -10.61
N GLU A 185 8.03 -10.46 -10.66
CA GLU A 185 8.91 -10.05 -9.56
C GLU A 185 8.94 -8.52 -9.43
N ASP A 186 9.02 -7.79 -10.54
CA ASP A 186 8.94 -6.32 -10.53
C ASP A 186 7.63 -5.83 -9.90
N ILE A 187 6.49 -6.45 -10.25
CA ILE A 187 5.19 -6.17 -9.63
C ILE A 187 5.21 -6.44 -8.12
N ARG A 188 5.91 -7.49 -7.67
CA ARG A 188 6.04 -7.82 -6.24
C ARG A 188 6.84 -6.76 -5.50
N LEU A 189 7.94 -6.28 -6.07
CA LEU A 189 8.76 -5.21 -5.50
C LEU A 189 7.98 -3.90 -5.41
N VAL A 190 7.30 -3.49 -6.49
CA VAL A 190 6.47 -2.28 -6.50
C VAL A 190 5.35 -2.34 -5.45
N LYS A 191 4.73 -3.51 -5.24
CA LYS A 191 3.74 -3.68 -4.14
C LYS A 191 4.36 -3.48 -2.76
N GLY A 192 5.60 -3.93 -2.57
CA GLY A 192 6.37 -3.69 -1.34
C GLY A 192 6.64 -2.21 -1.12
N ASP A 193 7.13 -1.51 -2.14
CA ASP A 193 7.42 -0.07 -2.07
C ASP A 193 6.16 0.73 -1.76
N VAL A 194 5.03 0.42 -2.41
CA VAL A 194 3.72 1.05 -2.14
C VAL A 194 3.28 0.82 -0.69
N ALA A 195 3.55 -0.35 -0.11
CA ALA A 195 3.23 -0.62 1.28
C ALA A 195 4.10 0.21 2.24
N SER A 196 5.41 0.32 1.97
CA SER A 196 6.34 1.14 2.75
C SER A 196 5.93 2.62 2.73
N VAL A 197 5.65 3.17 1.55
CA VAL A 197 5.20 4.56 1.40
C VAL A 197 3.91 4.83 2.18
N LYS A 198 2.99 3.85 2.21
CA LYS A 198 1.75 3.98 2.99
C LYS A 198 2.01 4.03 4.50
N GLU A 199 3.00 3.29 4.99
CA GLU A 199 3.43 3.34 6.38
C GLU A 199 4.06 4.70 6.72
N ASP A 200 4.98 5.19 5.87
CA ASP A 200 5.59 6.51 6.03
C ASP A 200 4.55 7.63 6.07
N ILE A 201 3.54 7.59 5.18
CA ILE A 201 2.42 8.54 5.19
C ILE A 201 1.66 8.52 6.52
N ASN A 202 1.46 7.35 7.12
CA ASN A 202 0.79 7.24 8.41
C ASN A 202 1.63 7.82 9.55
N LEU A 203 2.96 7.62 9.52
CA LEU A 203 3.87 8.22 10.49
C LEU A 203 3.84 9.75 10.39
N VAL A 204 4.00 10.31 9.19
CA VAL A 204 3.93 11.75 8.95
C VAL A 204 2.58 12.33 9.40
N LYS A 205 1.48 11.60 9.17
CA LYS A 205 0.16 12.02 9.66
C LYS A 205 0.11 12.08 11.20
N GLY A 206 0.74 11.13 11.88
CA GLY A 206 0.89 11.13 13.34
C GLY A 206 1.69 12.35 13.83
N ASP A 207 2.84 12.61 13.21
CA ASP A 207 3.68 13.76 13.55
C ASP A 207 2.93 15.10 13.38
N VAL A 208 2.16 15.24 12.30
CA VAL A 208 1.33 16.44 12.06
C VAL A 208 0.28 16.64 13.16
N GLU A 209 -0.39 15.58 13.63
CA GLU A 209 -1.34 15.69 14.74
C GLU A 209 -0.64 16.02 16.06
N SER A 210 0.57 15.49 16.31
CA SER A 210 1.37 15.85 17.49
C SER A 210 1.72 17.33 17.49
N VAL A 211 2.27 17.85 16.37
CA VAL A 211 2.62 19.27 16.21
C VAL A 211 1.39 20.16 16.41
N LYS A 212 0.24 19.75 15.88
CA LYS A 212 -1.02 20.47 16.09
C LYS A 212 -1.43 20.50 17.58
N GLY A 213 -1.20 19.41 18.31
CA GLY A 213 -1.36 19.35 19.77
C GLY A 213 -0.46 20.37 20.48
N ASP A 214 0.83 20.39 20.16
CA ASP A 214 1.80 21.31 20.75
C ASP A 214 1.45 22.78 20.47
N ILE A 215 1.01 23.09 19.24
CA ILE A 215 0.54 24.44 18.87
C ILE A 215 -0.65 24.87 19.73
N ASN A 216 -1.59 23.96 20.01
CA ASN A 216 -2.74 24.28 20.86
C ASN A 216 -2.34 24.53 22.32
N LEU A 217 -1.37 23.77 22.86
CA LEU A 217 -0.84 24.00 24.19
C LEU A 217 -0.14 25.37 24.28
N LEU A 218 0.75 25.66 23.34
CA LEU A 218 1.43 26.96 23.26
C LEU A 218 0.45 28.12 23.13
N ARG A 219 -0.65 27.95 22.39
CA ARG A 219 -1.71 28.95 22.34
C ARG A 219 -2.32 29.20 23.71
N GLY A 220 -2.59 28.15 24.48
CA GLY A 220 -3.09 28.25 25.86
C GLY A 220 -2.10 28.96 26.79
N ASP A 221 -0.81 28.63 26.70
CA ASP A 221 0.25 29.29 27.48
C ASP A 221 0.31 30.80 27.17
N VAL A 222 0.23 31.17 25.88
CA VAL A 222 0.19 32.58 25.46
C VAL A 222 -1.04 33.29 26.03
N GLU A 223 -2.22 32.67 25.99
CA GLU A 223 -3.44 33.23 26.58
C GLU A 223 -3.31 33.44 28.10
N SER A 224 -2.68 32.50 28.81
CA SER A 224 -2.39 32.62 30.26
C SER A 224 -1.47 33.80 30.55
N VAL A 225 -0.34 33.90 29.84
CA VAL A 225 0.62 35.01 30.01
C VAL A 225 -0.05 36.36 29.71
N GLN A 226 -0.92 36.42 28.69
CA GLN A 226 -1.71 37.63 28.42
C GLN A 226 -2.70 37.98 29.54
N GLY A 227 -3.20 36.99 30.28
CA GLY A 227 -3.99 37.18 31.50
C GLY A 227 -3.16 37.77 32.62
N ASP A 228 -1.99 37.20 32.90
CA ASP A 228 -1.07 37.67 33.94
C ASP A 228 -0.61 39.11 33.68
N ILE A 229 -0.25 39.44 32.43
CA ILE A 229 0.10 40.80 32.02
C ILE A 229 -1.03 41.79 32.32
N ARG A 230 -2.30 41.38 32.12
CA ARG A 230 -3.46 42.23 32.43
C ARG A 230 -3.62 42.46 33.92
N LEU A 231 -3.42 41.44 34.75
CA LEU A 231 -3.47 41.56 36.21
C LEU A 231 -2.37 42.50 36.73
N ILE A 232 -1.12 42.26 36.31
CA ILE A 232 0.02 43.11 36.68
C ILE A 232 -0.22 44.57 36.28
N LYS A 233 -0.79 44.81 35.08
CA LYS A 233 -1.13 46.17 34.66
C LYS A 233 -2.16 46.82 35.60
N GLY A 234 -3.13 46.05 36.09
CA GLY A 234 -4.08 46.51 37.10
C GLY A 234 -3.40 46.84 38.44
N ASP A 235 -2.56 45.94 38.94
CA ASP A 235 -1.80 46.14 40.18
C ASP A 235 -0.91 47.39 40.11
N VAL A 236 -0.23 47.61 38.98
CA VAL A 236 0.60 48.81 38.75
C VAL A 236 -0.23 50.10 38.81
N GLU A 237 -1.44 50.12 38.26
CA GLU A 237 -2.30 51.31 38.35
C GLU A 237 -2.81 51.53 39.78
N SER A 238 -3.17 50.46 40.51
CA SER A 238 -3.54 50.55 41.94
C SER A 238 -2.40 51.13 42.78
N VAL A 239 -1.17 50.63 42.62
CA VAL A 239 0.00 51.16 43.33
C VAL A 239 0.25 52.63 43.00
N LYS A 240 0.00 53.04 41.75
CA LYS A 240 0.14 54.43 41.33
C LYS A 240 -0.93 55.33 41.98
N GLU A 241 -2.15 54.84 42.17
CA GLU A 241 -3.18 55.53 42.97
C GLU A 241 -2.77 55.66 44.44
N ASP A 242 -2.29 54.59 45.06
CA ASP A 242 -1.79 54.61 46.45
C ASP A 242 -0.64 55.61 46.62
N ILE A 243 0.31 55.66 45.68
CA ILE A 243 1.40 56.64 45.68
C ILE A 243 0.86 58.07 45.62
N ASN A 244 -0.20 58.33 44.85
CA ASN A 244 -0.82 59.65 44.78
C ASN A 244 -1.51 60.05 46.09
N LEU A 245 -2.18 59.10 46.76
CA LEU A 245 -2.77 59.32 48.08
C LEU A 245 -1.68 59.66 49.12
N VAL A 246 -0.63 58.84 49.21
CA VAL A 246 0.52 59.09 50.10
C VAL A 246 1.17 60.44 49.82
N LYS A 247 1.30 60.82 48.54
CA LYS A 247 1.82 62.14 48.17
C LYS A 247 0.91 63.26 48.70
N GLY A 248 -0.41 63.09 48.65
CA GLY A 248 -1.37 64.00 49.26
C GLY A 248 -1.22 64.09 50.78
N ASP A 249 -1.13 62.94 51.46
CA ASP A 249 -0.92 62.88 52.92
C ASP A 249 0.37 63.60 53.33
N VAL A 250 1.46 63.40 52.59
CA VAL A 250 2.74 64.09 52.81
C VAL A 250 2.60 65.61 52.68
N GLU A 251 1.84 66.11 51.71
CA GLU A 251 1.58 67.55 51.59
C GLU A 251 0.71 68.08 52.74
N SER A 252 -0.27 67.32 53.21
CA SER A 252 -1.06 67.69 54.40
C SER A 252 -0.18 67.80 55.64
N VAL A 253 0.67 66.79 55.89
CA VAL A 253 1.60 66.79 57.03
C VAL A 253 2.59 67.96 56.94
N LYS A 254 3.05 68.33 55.74
CA LYS A 254 3.89 69.53 55.57
C LYS A 254 3.16 70.81 55.99
N GLU A 255 1.88 70.96 55.67
CA GLU A 255 1.10 72.13 56.09
C GLU A 255 0.87 72.11 57.61
N ASP A 256 0.56 70.95 58.20
CA ASP A 256 0.43 70.80 59.65
C ASP A 256 1.74 71.21 60.36
N ILE A 257 2.90 70.75 59.87
CA ILE A 257 4.22 71.17 60.38
C ILE A 257 4.39 72.68 60.25
N ARG A 258 3.92 73.30 59.16
CA ARG A 258 4.01 74.75 58.95
C ARG A 258 3.15 75.51 59.97
N LEU A 259 1.93 75.03 60.25
CA LEU A 259 1.04 75.60 61.26
C LEU A 259 1.64 75.46 62.66
N VAL A 260 2.09 74.26 63.03
CA VAL A 260 2.76 74.01 64.33
C VAL A 260 3.99 74.90 64.49
N LYS A 261 4.79 75.10 63.43
CA LYS A 261 5.91 76.02 63.46
C LYS A 261 5.46 77.46 63.78
N GLY A 262 4.35 77.90 63.17
CA GLY A 262 3.74 79.19 63.49
C GLY A 262 3.24 79.29 64.93
N ASP A 263 2.60 78.24 65.44
CA ASP A 263 2.16 78.16 66.85
C ASP A 263 3.34 78.23 67.82
N VAL A 264 4.43 77.52 67.52
CA VAL A 264 5.69 77.57 68.31
C VAL A 264 6.28 78.98 68.31
N GLU A 265 6.32 79.67 67.16
CA GLU A 265 6.77 81.08 67.07
C GLU A 265 5.87 82.03 67.89
N SER A 266 4.54 81.82 67.85
CA SER A 266 3.58 82.59 68.65
C SER A 266 3.75 82.37 70.15
N VAL A 267 3.90 81.11 70.59
CA VAL A 267 4.19 80.77 72.00
C VAL A 267 5.51 81.39 72.45
N LYS A 268 6.56 81.30 71.62
CA LYS A 268 7.84 81.95 71.91
C LYS A 268 7.65 83.46 72.15
N GLY A 269 6.95 84.15 71.27
CA GLY A 269 6.64 85.58 71.45
C GLY A 269 5.79 85.88 72.68
N ASN A 270 4.86 84.97 73.07
CA ASN A 270 4.11 85.11 74.31
C ASN A 270 4.98 84.93 75.56
N ILE A 271 5.96 84.02 75.53
CA ILE A 271 6.94 83.83 76.60
C ILE A 271 7.82 85.08 76.74
N GLU A 272 8.35 85.61 75.65
CA GLU A 272 9.15 86.86 75.65
C GLU A 272 8.36 88.03 76.28
N ARG A 273 7.08 88.22 75.89
CA ARG A 273 6.22 89.23 76.52
C ARG A 273 5.93 88.96 77.99
N LEU A 274 5.84 87.68 78.40
CA LEU A 274 5.63 87.32 79.79
C LEU A 274 6.87 87.66 80.61
N GLU A 275 8.06 87.36 80.10
CA GLU A 275 9.34 87.74 80.70
C GLU A 275 9.42 89.27 80.89
N GLU A 276 9.14 90.05 79.84
CA GLU A 276 9.07 91.53 79.93
C GLU A 276 8.06 92.00 81.00
N ARG A 277 6.87 91.37 81.08
CA ARG A 277 5.86 91.70 82.10
C ARG A 277 6.32 91.34 83.51
N MET A 278 7.00 90.21 83.68
CA MET A 278 7.54 89.82 84.99
C MET A 278 8.64 90.79 85.41
N ASP A 279 9.56 91.15 84.52
CA ASP A 279 10.61 92.13 84.80
C ASP A 279 10.01 93.49 85.19
N ALA A 280 9.01 93.96 84.43
CA ALA A 280 8.30 95.18 84.76
C ALA A 280 7.57 95.10 86.12
N ARG A 281 7.01 93.92 86.45
CA ARG A 281 6.33 93.69 87.73
C ARG A 281 7.32 93.65 88.90
N PHE A 282 8.49 93.03 88.72
CA PHE A 282 9.56 93.04 89.72
C PHE A 282 10.07 94.46 89.95
N ALA A 283 10.38 95.21 88.89
CA ALA A 283 10.78 96.62 89.00
C ALA A 283 9.72 97.48 89.71
N ARG A 284 8.44 97.26 89.41
CA ARG A 284 7.33 97.93 90.12
C ARG A 284 7.28 97.52 91.59
N MET A 285 7.45 96.24 91.90
CA MET A 285 7.44 95.74 93.27
C MET A 285 8.61 96.31 94.07
N ASP A 286 9.79 96.45 93.48
CA ASP A 286 10.94 97.12 94.09
C ASP A 286 10.62 98.59 94.38
N THR A 287 10.04 99.29 93.41
CA THR A 287 9.61 100.70 93.58
C THR A 287 8.55 100.84 94.67
N GLU A 288 7.56 99.94 94.72
CA GLU A 288 6.51 99.94 95.74
C GLU A 288 7.06 99.58 97.13
N MET A 289 8.03 98.65 97.23
CA MET A 289 8.72 98.35 98.49
C MET A 289 9.52 99.56 98.97
N GLU A 290 10.26 100.23 98.09
CA GLU A 290 11.00 101.45 98.41
C GLU A 290 10.07 102.57 98.88
N ALA A 291 8.93 102.76 98.19
CA ALA A 291 7.90 103.70 98.59
C ALA A 291 7.26 103.35 99.97
N LYS A 292 7.11 102.06 100.28
CA LYS A 292 6.65 101.61 101.60
C LYS A 292 7.71 101.82 102.69
N PHE A 293 8.98 101.58 102.40
CA PHE A 293 10.09 101.82 103.32
C PHE A 293 10.23 103.31 103.64
N THR A 294 10.26 104.17 102.63
CA THR A 294 10.28 105.64 102.81
C THR A 294 9.06 106.16 103.59
N LYS A 295 7.86 105.64 103.31
CA LYS A 295 6.66 105.97 104.10
C LYS A 295 6.75 105.47 105.55
N MET A 296 7.38 104.32 105.78
CA MET A 296 7.61 103.79 107.12
C MET A 296 8.64 104.63 107.90
N GLU A 297 9.73 105.07 107.25
CA GLU A 297 10.69 106.02 107.82
C GLU A 297 9.98 107.32 108.20
N SER A 298 9.23 107.92 107.27
CA SER A 298 8.47 109.15 107.53
C SER A 298 7.46 109.00 108.67
N ASN A 299 6.77 107.86 108.78
CA ASN A 299 5.88 107.57 109.90
C ASN A 299 6.65 107.41 111.23
N THR A 300 7.86 106.87 111.18
CA THR A 300 8.72 106.70 112.36
C THR A 300 9.24 108.06 112.83
N ASP A 301 9.67 108.91 111.90
CA ASP A 301 10.07 110.29 112.16
C ASP A 301 8.91 111.10 112.74
N ALA A 302 7.70 110.96 112.18
CA ALA A 302 6.51 111.62 112.68
C ALA A 302 6.17 111.17 114.12
N LYS A 303 6.30 109.86 114.42
CA LYS A 303 6.12 109.35 115.78
C LYS A 303 7.22 109.84 116.74
N LEU A 304 8.46 109.98 116.28
CA LEU A 304 9.57 110.50 117.06
C LEU A 304 9.35 111.98 117.40
N ALA A 305 8.99 112.80 116.41
CA ALA A 305 8.62 114.21 116.60
C ALA A 305 7.41 114.37 117.54
N GLN A 306 6.43 113.47 117.45
CA GLN A 306 5.30 113.47 118.37
C GLN A 306 5.70 113.08 119.80
N LEU A 307 6.68 112.20 119.96
CA LEU A 307 7.26 111.84 121.26
C LEU A 307 8.02 113.04 121.87
N GLU A 308 8.82 113.74 121.06
CA GLU A 308 9.52 114.98 121.46
C GLU A 308 8.51 116.04 121.91
N ALA A 309 7.48 116.32 121.10
CA ALA A 309 6.43 117.28 121.46
C ALA A 309 5.68 116.90 122.75
N ASN A 310 5.40 115.60 122.97
CA ASN A 310 4.80 115.12 124.22
C ASN A 310 5.74 115.29 125.43
N THR A 311 7.05 115.16 125.21
CA THR A 311 8.07 115.32 126.24
C THR A 311 8.19 116.79 126.62
N ASP A 312 8.24 117.70 125.64
CA ASP A 312 8.23 119.15 125.85
C ASP A 312 6.95 119.61 126.56
N ALA A 313 5.79 119.10 126.17
CA ALA A 313 4.53 119.42 126.83
C ALA A 313 4.50 118.97 128.30
N LYS A 314 5.13 117.84 128.64
CA LYS A 314 5.27 117.38 130.03
C LYS A 314 6.25 118.23 130.84
N PHE A 315 7.33 118.75 130.23
CA PHE A 315 8.22 119.70 130.89
C PHE A 315 7.53 121.05 131.14
N ALA A 316 6.77 121.57 130.17
CA ALA A 316 5.98 122.78 130.36
C ALA A 316 4.92 122.62 131.47
N GLN A 317 4.26 121.45 131.57
CA GLN A 317 3.37 121.15 132.70
C GLN A 317 4.10 121.10 134.05
N MET A 318 5.37 120.70 134.05
CA MET A 318 6.20 120.66 135.25
C MET A 318 6.56 122.08 135.71
N ASP A 319 6.90 122.98 134.78
CA ASP A 319 7.15 124.40 135.07
C ASP A 319 5.91 125.08 135.65
N VAL A 320 4.72 124.80 135.10
CA VAL A 320 3.45 125.30 135.65
C VAL A 320 3.18 124.77 137.06
N LYS A 321 3.51 123.50 137.35
CA LYS A 321 3.38 122.93 138.69
C LYS A 321 4.35 123.56 139.69
N PHE A 322 5.58 123.90 139.27
CA PHE A 322 6.53 124.61 140.13
C PHE A 322 6.06 126.03 140.44
N ALA A 323 5.55 126.77 139.46
CA ALA A 323 4.97 128.10 139.68
C ALA A 323 3.74 128.06 140.62
N GLN A 324 2.89 127.02 140.51
CA GLN A 324 1.76 126.81 141.43
C GLN A 324 2.19 126.44 142.85
N MET A 325 3.38 125.86 143.02
CA MET A 325 3.95 125.52 144.33
C MET A 325 4.52 126.75 145.02
N ASP A 326 5.20 127.64 144.29
CA ASP A 326 5.69 128.93 144.80
C ASP A 326 4.54 129.83 145.27
N ALA A 327 3.50 130.00 144.44
CA ALA A 327 2.34 130.81 144.82
C ALA A 327 1.62 130.29 146.08
N LYS A 328 1.61 128.96 146.30
CA LYS A 328 1.07 128.32 147.51
C LYS A 328 1.94 128.51 148.75
N MET A 329 3.25 128.65 148.60
CA MET A 329 4.15 128.97 149.71
C MET A 329 3.95 130.41 150.17
N ASP A 330 3.84 131.36 149.23
CA ASP A 330 3.62 132.77 149.56
C ASP A 330 2.30 133.01 150.32
N THR A 331 1.23 132.30 149.96
CA THR A 331 -0.06 132.44 150.67
C THR A 331 -0.04 131.83 152.08
N LYS A 332 0.87 130.90 152.37
CA LYS A 332 1.01 130.28 153.69
C LYS A 332 1.81 131.15 154.65
N PHE A 333 2.83 131.87 154.17
CA PHE A 333 3.61 132.80 155.01
C PHE A 333 2.76 133.98 155.48
N ALA A 334 1.95 134.59 154.60
CA ALA A 334 1.02 135.66 155.00
C ALA A 334 -0.01 135.24 156.06
N ARG A 335 -0.37 133.94 156.12
CA ARG A 335 -1.29 133.38 157.13
C ARG A 335 -0.61 133.16 158.49
N VAL A 336 0.71 133.03 158.52
CA VAL A 336 1.48 132.89 159.76
C VAL A 336 1.67 134.25 160.42
N ASP A 337 1.94 135.30 159.65
CA ASP A 337 2.07 136.67 160.18
C ASP A 337 0.78 137.14 160.86
N ASN A 338 -0.38 136.90 160.24
CA ASN A 338 -1.68 137.29 160.82
C ASN A 338 -2.03 136.52 162.11
N ARG A 339 -1.43 135.35 162.34
CA ARG A 339 -1.63 134.56 163.57
C ARG A 339 -0.77 135.05 164.74
N PHE A 340 0.36 135.71 164.48
CA PHE A 340 1.19 136.29 165.54
C PHE A 340 0.53 137.54 166.15
N GLU A 341 -0.06 138.41 165.33
CA GLU A 341 -0.81 139.58 165.84
C GLU A 341 -2.00 139.21 166.74
N GLN A 342 -2.67 138.08 166.47
CA GLN A 342 -3.78 137.59 167.30
C GLN A 342 -3.35 137.01 168.66
N VAL A 343 -2.07 136.65 168.81
CA VAL A 343 -1.52 136.15 170.08
C VAL A 343 -1.17 137.31 171.01
N ASP A 344 -0.61 138.40 170.47
CA ASP A 344 -0.25 139.58 171.26
C ASP A 344 -1.49 140.23 171.90
N ALA A 345 -2.58 140.39 171.14
CA ALA A 345 -3.83 140.96 171.68
C ALA A 345 -4.49 140.11 172.78
N ARG A 346 -4.21 138.79 172.84
CA ARG A 346 -4.73 137.90 173.88
C ARG A 346 -3.95 137.98 175.19
N PHE A 347 -2.68 138.35 175.14
CA PHE A 347 -1.84 138.51 176.34
C PHE A 347 -2.23 139.78 177.12
N ASP A 348 -2.49 140.88 176.42
CA ASP A 348 -2.88 142.15 177.05
C ASP A 348 -4.22 142.05 177.79
N HIS A 349 -5.16 141.28 177.25
CA HIS A 349 -6.48 141.07 177.88
C HIS A 349 -6.40 140.22 179.17
N LEU A 350 -5.36 139.39 179.32
CA LEU A 350 -5.17 138.57 180.52
C LEU A 350 -4.63 139.42 181.68
N GLU A 351 -3.78 140.40 181.38
CA GLU A 351 -3.16 141.28 182.38
C GLU A 351 -4.19 142.23 183.00
N THR A 352 -5.14 142.72 182.21
CA THR A 352 -6.21 143.62 182.71
C THR A 352 -7.16 142.92 183.68
N ASN A 353 -7.42 141.63 183.46
CA ASN A 353 -8.40 140.85 184.24
C ASN A 353 -7.83 140.37 185.59
N LEU A 354 -6.51 140.18 185.66
CA LEU A 354 -5.85 139.80 186.91
C LEU A 354 -5.84 140.95 187.93
N ASN A 355 -5.59 142.19 187.47
CA ASN A 355 -5.50 143.35 188.36
C ASN A 355 -6.86 143.71 188.98
N ALA A 356 -7.96 143.64 188.23
CA ALA A 356 -9.31 143.90 188.75
C ALA A 356 -9.75 142.90 189.84
N ARG A 357 -9.21 141.68 189.84
CA ARG A 357 -9.51 140.65 190.84
C ARG A 357 -8.80 140.90 192.17
N ILE A 358 -7.61 141.48 192.14
CA ILE A 358 -6.79 141.76 193.33
C ILE A 358 -7.41 142.91 194.14
N ASP A 359 -7.87 143.97 193.50
CA ASP A 359 -8.55 145.09 194.18
C ASP A 359 -9.86 144.65 194.87
N SER A 360 -10.56 143.65 194.33
CA SER A 360 -11.80 143.13 194.95
C SER A 360 -11.56 142.27 196.20
N MET A 361 -10.33 141.76 196.38
CA MET A 361 -9.98 140.94 197.55
C MET A 361 -9.63 141.79 198.78
N GLU A 362 -8.99 142.93 198.61
CA GLU A 362 -8.61 143.77 199.77
C GLU A 362 -9.83 144.42 200.44
N GLN A 363 -10.83 144.86 199.68
CA GLN A 363 -12.08 145.39 200.26
C GLN A 363 -12.83 144.37 201.13
N ARG A 364 -12.66 143.06 200.90
CA ARG A 364 -13.37 142.02 201.64
C ARG A 364 -12.70 141.61 202.96
N MET A 365 -11.41 141.91 203.16
CA MET A 365 -10.75 141.63 204.44
C MET A 365 -11.01 142.72 205.49
N THR A 366 -11.15 143.99 205.07
CA THR A 366 -11.44 145.12 205.97
C THR A 366 -12.81 145.01 206.67
N ILE A 367 -13.78 144.32 206.06
CA ILE A 367 -15.14 144.17 206.61
C ILE A 367 -15.26 142.99 207.59
N LYS A 368 -14.45 141.93 207.45
CA LYS A 368 -14.59 140.72 208.29
C LYS A 368 -13.95 140.83 209.67
N LEU A 369 -12.93 141.66 209.87
CA LEU A 369 -12.31 141.79 211.19
C LEU A 369 -13.07 142.74 212.13
N GLY A 370 -13.78 143.73 211.61
CA GLY A 370 -14.63 144.63 212.42
C GLY A 370 -15.82 143.91 213.09
N GLY A 371 -16.30 142.80 212.53
CA GLY A 371 -17.43 142.03 213.09
C GLY A 371 -17.07 141.15 214.29
N MET A 372 -15.82 140.69 214.42
CA MET A 372 -15.41 139.84 215.55
C MET A 372 -15.17 140.64 216.85
N MET A 373 -15.03 141.97 216.76
CA MET A 373 -14.97 142.83 217.95
C MET A 373 -16.27 142.86 218.78
N VAL A 374 -17.40 142.34 218.27
CA VAL A 374 -18.70 142.49 218.95
C VAL A 374 -19.19 141.21 219.63
N VAL A 375 -18.84 140.02 219.12
CA VAL A 375 -19.44 138.76 219.62
C VAL A 375 -18.70 138.17 220.83
N ALA A 376 -17.40 138.46 221.01
CA ALA A 376 -16.69 138.03 222.21
C ALA A 376 -17.07 138.83 223.47
N ALA A 377 -17.49 140.09 223.32
CA ALA A 377 -17.91 140.95 224.43
C ALA A 377 -19.25 140.51 225.07
N VAL A 378 -20.03 139.64 224.43
CA VAL A 378 -21.37 139.21 224.93
C VAL A 378 -21.35 137.80 225.55
N ALA A 379 -20.35 136.95 225.26
CA ALA A 379 -20.31 135.59 225.78
C ALA A 379 -19.92 135.45 227.26
N ILE A 380 -19.31 136.46 227.91
CA ILE A 380 -18.84 136.30 229.30
C ILE A 380 -19.49 137.27 230.29
N ALA A 381 -20.23 138.29 229.82
CA ALA A 381 -21.32 138.85 230.63
C ALA A 381 -22.40 137.79 231.00
N ALA A 382 -22.48 136.67 230.25
CA ALA A 382 -23.31 135.50 230.58
C ALA A 382 -22.64 134.48 231.54
N LEU A 383 -21.40 134.73 231.98
CA LEU A 383 -20.69 133.98 233.03
C LEU A 383 -20.72 134.70 234.39
N ALA A 384 -21.45 135.81 234.51
CA ALA A 384 -21.78 136.42 235.80
C ALA A 384 -22.89 135.69 236.59
N LYS A 385 -23.22 134.41 236.28
CA LYS A 385 -24.27 133.68 237.03
C LYS A 385 -23.97 132.25 237.48
N ILE A 386 -22.81 131.66 237.18
CA ILE A 386 -22.21 130.61 238.03
C ILE A 386 -20.69 130.83 238.01
N LEU A 387 -20.15 131.35 239.14
CA LEU A 387 -18.74 131.51 239.54
C LEU A 387 -17.83 132.48 238.76
#